data_AF-F7PWA4-F1
#
_entry.id   AF-F7PWA4-F1
#
_cell.length_a   1.000
_cell.length_b   1.000
_cell.length_c   1.000
_cell.angle_alpha   90.00
_cell.angle_beta   90.00
_cell.angle_gamma   90.00
#
_symmetry.space_group_name_H-M   'P 1'
#
loop_
_entity.id
_entity.type
_entity.pdbx_description
1 polymer ?
#
loop_
_entity_poly.entity_id
_entity_poly.type
_entity_poly.pdbx_seq_one_letter_code
_entity_poly.pdbx_strand_id
1 'polypeptide(L)'
;MSLIKRIIKVMIVVLIVWFVVLISRCSFINEYFNSENIIKSNELTAIDIAPEYEIESETLTTYEYRKHQDVSYVSISEFISFMEGGIVPLEIEQDDDTMIISYTYEVPSEYQEFYDESTYRYEMTLDAHQDTIHYNDFDMVSSLSGPMITEYETELTLSNIEVSNHDPSVKINLSDYDLDIVRDGDNYYIPLYLANLFFTGSNINVYEMNDSIYIIDGFSEFNELFSNFRKDTHFQAHEIRLHTKRYLNLYFDYFYGLKKEKGIESYKSQLDILDFEQAESFDAILERIDYFISQQDDLHTSFVSLGYMRHHFIPKDYLEDDSSKYDNAKTNYRCDERDAEVDAKYYEDLYVIEVNQFSLETKTLLKPFIDQINTYGIKNVVIDVSCNGGGNIVGVIELLSYMTDEEIEISYMNPVTDAKITEYYESTVPALTDKHFYVYTSAATFSAANLFASIVNDQELGMLIGEQSSGGAAAITYTVLPDGAIIVNSSNLLFTNKKGEAIEDGIPVDVTYTEPIHWEEWRALNIGD
;
A
#
# COMPACT_ATOMS: atom_id res chain seq x y z
N MET A 1 5.39 -0.45 45.39
CA MET A 1 4.67 -1.43 44.56
C MET A 1 4.30 -0.70 43.28
N SER A 2 5.29 -0.50 42.41
CA SER A 2 5.11 0.15 41.12
C SER A 2 4.67 -0.91 40.12
N LEU A 3 3.47 -0.75 39.56
CA LEU A 3 3.06 -1.47 38.36
C LEU A 3 4.06 -1.12 37.27
N ILE A 4 4.86 -2.10 36.88
CA ILE A 4 5.58 -2.12 35.62
C ILE A 4 4.48 -2.28 34.57
N LYS A 5 4.11 -1.18 33.91
CA LYS A 5 3.36 -1.24 32.65
C LYS A 5 4.26 -1.99 31.67
N ARG A 6 3.85 -3.21 31.32
CA ARG A 6 4.44 -3.94 30.19
C ARG A 6 3.97 -3.19 28.94
N ILE A 7 4.91 -2.51 28.28
CA ILE A 7 4.73 -1.97 26.94
C ILE A 7 4.73 -3.20 26.04
N ILE A 8 3.58 -3.53 25.45
CA ILE A 8 3.46 -4.59 24.45
C ILE A 8 3.36 -3.88 23.10
N LYS A 9 4.33 -4.18 22.24
CA LYS A 9 4.43 -3.71 20.87
C LYS A 9 3.48 -4.56 20.04
N VAL A 10 2.47 -3.95 19.42
CA VAL A 10 1.67 -4.63 18.41
C VAL A 10 2.22 -4.23 17.07
N MET A 11 3.00 -5.14 16.50
CA MET A 11 3.29 -5.12 15.08
C MET A 11 2.05 -5.63 14.37
N ILE A 12 1.24 -4.72 13.83
CA ILE A 12 0.58 -5.02 12.55
C ILE A 12 1.71 -4.91 11.54
N VAL A 13 2.06 -5.99 10.82
CA VAL A 13 3.26 -6.16 9.98
C VAL A 13 3.90 -4.85 9.52
N VAL A 14 4.75 -4.30 10.39
CA VAL A 14 5.78 -3.30 10.15
C VAL A 14 6.84 -3.57 11.23
N LEU A 15 7.94 -4.16 10.77
CA LEU A 15 9.25 -4.44 11.38
C LEU A 15 9.54 -4.09 12.84
N ILE A 16 10.14 -5.06 13.54
CA ILE A 16 10.93 -4.91 14.79
C ILE A 16 12.03 -5.99 14.78
N VAL A 17 13.29 -5.85 15.20
CA VAL A 17 14.20 -4.75 15.63
C VAL A 17 15.63 -5.35 15.70
N TRP A 18 16.63 -4.55 15.29
CA TRP A 18 18.06 -4.53 15.66
C TRP A 18 18.92 -5.82 15.61
N PHE A 19 19.97 -5.78 14.77
CA PHE A 19 21.32 -6.17 15.20
C PHE A 19 22.42 -5.34 14.53
N VAL A 20 23.45 -5.00 15.31
CA VAL A 20 24.68 -4.31 14.89
C VAL A 20 25.48 -5.24 13.97
N VAL A 21 25.65 -4.87 12.70
CA VAL A 21 26.62 -5.52 11.81
C VAL A 21 27.89 -4.67 11.71
N LEU A 22 29.01 -5.29 12.05
CA LEU A 22 30.35 -4.74 11.87
C LEU A 22 30.61 -4.55 10.38
N ILE A 23 30.77 -3.30 9.95
CA ILE A 23 31.25 -2.94 8.61
C ILE A 23 32.65 -3.51 8.42
N SER A 24 32.76 -4.64 7.72
CA SER A 24 33.96 -4.93 6.94
C SER A 24 33.99 -3.97 5.76
N ARG A 25 34.82 -2.92 5.87
CA ARG A 25 35.17 -2.06 4.75
C ARG A 25 35.82 -2.90 3.65
N CYS A 26 35.05 -3.31 2.64
CA CYS A 26 35.63 -3.59 1.34
C CYS A 26 36.07 -2.25 0.75
N SER A 27 37.37 -2.11 0.56
CA SER A 27 37.92 -0.97 -0.17
C SER A 27 37.69 -1.23 -1.64
N PHE A 28 36.61 -0.66 -2.19
CA PHE A 28 36.46 -0.56 -3.64
C PHE A 28 37.56 0.37 -4.17
N ILE A 29 38.53 -0.23 -4.85
CA ILE A 29 39.47 0.51 -5.70
C ILE A 29 38.69 0.88 -6.95
N ASN A 30 38.42 2.18 -7.14
CA ASN A 30 37.93 2.73 -8.41
C ASN A 30 39.00 2.53 -9.49
N GLU A 31 39.00 1.37 -10.15
CA GLU A 31 39.60 1.25 -11.47
C GLU A 31 38.62 1.80 -12.50
N TYR A 32 38.95 2.97 -13.06
CA TYR A 32 38.28 3.55 -14.21
C TYR A 32 38.45 2.62 -15.42
N PHE A 33 37.53 1.68 -15.59
CA PHE A 33 37.26 1.06 -16.87
C PHE A 33 36.17 1.87 -17.56
N ASN A 34 36.56 2.64 -18.59
CA ASN A 34 35.58 3.20 -19.53
C ASN A 34 35.00 2.03 -20.33
N SER A 35 33.87 1.50 -19.87
CA SER A 35 33.01 0.72 -20.74
C SER A 35 32.50 1.56 -21.87
N GLU A 36 32.41 0.94 -23.04
CA GLU A 36 31.79 1.61 -24.16
C GLU A 36 30.27 1.70 -23.98
N ASN A 37 29.61 0.74 -23.32
CA ASN A 37 28.14 0.65 -23.39
C ASN A 37 27.39 1.43 -22.32
N ILE A 38 27.98 1.61 -21.15
CA ILE A 38 27.40 2.38 -20.04
C ILE A 38 28.43 3.37 -19.51
N ILE A 39 28.05 4.63 -19.32
CA ILE A 39 28.97 5.72 -18.99
C ILE A 39 28.37 6.51 -17.83
N LYS A 40 29.17 6.85 -16.82
CA LYS A 40 28.76 7.75 -15.73
C LYS A 40 28.26 9.09 -16.32
N SER A 41 27.05 9.49 -15.93
CA SER A 41 26.35 10.67 -16.46
C SER A 41 26.33 11.79 -15.42
N ASN A 42 25.54 11.65 -14.35
CA ASN A 42 25.34 12.70 -13.34
C ASN A 42 25.57 12.20 -11.92
N GLU A 43 25.57 13.15 -10.98
CA GLU A 43 25.54 12.91 -9.54
C GLU A 43 24.38 13.70 -8.96
N LEU A 44 23.30 13.00 -8.62
CA LEU A 44 22.08 13.59 -8.08
C LEU A 44 22.26 13.94 -6.62
N THR A 45 21.86 15.14 -6.21
CA THR A 45 21.82 15.54 -4.80
C THR A 45 20.59 14.96 -4.13
N ALA A 46 20.76 14.26 -3.01
CA ALA A 46 19.67 13.68 -2.25
C ALA A 46 18.91 14.74 -1.45
N ILE A 47 17.59 14.66 -1.47
CA ILE A 47 16.69 15.50 -0.70
C ILE A 47 15.69 14.58 -0.01
N ASP A 48 15.94 14.30 1.27
CA ASP A 48 15.07 13.48 2.09
C ASP A 48 13.90 14.29 2.65
N ILE A 49 12.68 13.89 2.30
CA ILE A 49 11.44 14.44 2.85
C ILE A 49 10.51 13.32 3.36
N ALA A 50 11.03 12.11 3.55
CA ALA A 50 10.31 11.01 4.16
C ALA A 50 10.28 11.22 5.68
N PRO A 51 9.13 11.57 6.30
CA PRO A 51 9.06 11.76 7.75
C PRO A 51 9.30 10.49 8.56
N GLU A 52 9.04 9.31 8.02
CA GLU A 52 9.08 8.04 8.76
C GLU A 52 10.38 7.26 8.59
N TYR A 53 11.34 7.76 7.80
CA TYR A 53 12.60 7.09 7.50
C TYR A 53 13.77 8.07 7.55
N GLU A 54 14.97 7.58 7.83
CA GLU A 54 16.19 8.40 7.84
C GLU A 54 17.20 7.79 6.87
N ILE A 55 17.45 8.47 5.74
CA ILE A 55 18.43 8.06 4.75
C ILE A 55 19.59 9.07 4.75
N GLU A 56 20.77 8.63 5.19
CA GLU A 56 21.93 9.52 5.38
C GLU A 56 22.69 9.87 4.08
N SER A 57 22.39 9.20 2.97
CA SER A 57 23.12 9.36 1.71
C SER A 57 22.91 10.74 1.09
N GLU A 58 24.01 11.45 0.79
CA GLU A 58 23.96 12.81 0.23
C GLU A 58 23.84 12.85 -1.30
N THR A 59 24.35 11.83 -2.00
CA THR A 59 24.35 11.79 -3.47
C THR A 59 24.12 10.40 -4.03
N LEU A 60 23.58 10.33 -5.25
CA LEU A 60 23.47 9.11 -6.05
C LEU A 60 24.08 9.33 -7.43
N THR A 61 25.00 8.46 -7.85
CA THR A 61 25.55 8.49 -9.20
C THR A 61 24.58 7.84 -10.19
N THR A 62 24.36 8.49 -11.33
CA THR A 62 23.62 7.92 -12.47
C THR A 62 24.52 7.69 -13.67
N TYR A 63 24.04 6.84 -14.58
CA TYR A 63 24.74 6.36 -15.75
C TYR A 63 23.82 6.47 -16.97
N GLU A 64 24.42 6.66 -18.14
CA GLU A 64 23.76 6.62 -19.45
C GLU A 64 24.07 5.30 -20.14
N TYR A 65 23.03 4.59 -20.56
CA TYR A 65 23.17 3.38 -21.37
C TYR A 65 23.03 3.70 -22.85
N ARG A 66 23.99 3.30 -23.69
CA ARG A 66 24.02 3.65 -25.13
C ARG A 66 22.74 3.27 -25.91
N LYS A 67 22.03 2.21 -25.51
CA LYS A 67 20.79 1.76 -26.18
C LYS A 67 19.58 2.62 -25.78
N HIS A 68 19.61 3.17 -24.57
CA HIS A 68 18.52 3.92 -23.94
C HIS A 68 19.10 5.13 -23.19
N GLN A 69 19.43 6.19 -23.93
CA GLN A 69 20.01 7.42 -23.37
C GLN A 69 18.95 8.32 -22.71
N ASP A 70 17.70 7.90 -22.78
CA ASP A 70 16.51 8.67 -22.44
C ASP A 70 16.12 8.57 -20.95
N VAL A 71 16.79 7.69 -20.19
CA VAL A 71 16.53 7.46 -18.76
C VAL A 71 17.83 7.25 -18.00
N SER A 72 17.86 7.70 -16.74
CA SER A 72 18.96 7.46 -15.83
C SER A 72 19.05 5.98 -15.45
N TYR A 73 20.23 5.39 -15.57
CA TYR A 73 20.58 4.09 -15.01
C TYR A 73 21.34 4.28 -13.69
N VAL A 74 21.25 3.30 -12.81
CA VAL A 74 22.02 3.26 -11.55
C VAL A 74 22.69 1.91 -11.40
N SER A 75 23.86 1.90 -10.77
CA SER A 75 24.46 0.64 -10.30
C SER A 75 23.58 0.08 -9.18
N ILE A 76 23.22 -1.20 -9.26
CA ILE A 76 22.35 -1.85 -8.28
C ILE A 76 22.95 -1.77 -6.88
N SER A 77 24.24 -2.08 -6.74
CA SER A 77 24.93 -2.03 -5.44
C SER A 77 25.02 -0.60 -4.89
N GLU A 78 25.25 0.40 -5.75
CA GLU A 78 25.29 1.80 -5.32
C GLU A 78 23.90 2.29 -4.89
N PHE A 79 22.84 1.86 -5.57
CA PHE A 79 21.47 2.19 -5.22
C PHE A 79 21.04 1.58 -3.89
N ILE A 80 21.36 0.30 -3.66
CA ILE A 80 21.07 -0.37 -2.38
C ILE A 80 21.80 0.33 -1.23
N SER A 81 23.08 0.65 -1.41
CA SER A 81 23.82 1.43 -0.42
C SER A 81 23.26 2.85 -0.22
N PHE A 82 22.77 3.48 -1.28
CA PHE A 82 22.12 4.79 -1.19
C PHE A 82 20.88 4.75 -0.29
N MET A 83 20.10 3.66 -0.36
CA MET A 83 18.87 3.46 0.40
C MET A 83 19.08 2.95 1.84
N GLU A 84 20.33 2.76 2.29
CA GLU A 84 20.62 2.34 3.67
C GLU A 84 19.91 3.27 4.69
N GLY A 85 19.26 2.66 5.68
CA GLY A 85 18.41 3.35 6.66
C GLY A 85 16.92 3.36 6.30
N GLY A 86 16.60 3.41 5.01
CA GLY A 86 15.22 3.30 4.50
C GLY A 86 14.78 1.86 4.23
N ILE A 87 15.72 0.95 3.95
CA ILE A 87 15.42 -0.46 3.65
C ILE A 87 16.12 -1.42 4.63
N VAL A 88 15.65 -2.66 4.68
CA VAL A 88 16.31 -3.73 5.44
C VAL A 88 17.75 -3.92 4.94
N PRO A 89 18.70 -4.32 5.81
CA PRO A 89 20.06 -4.59 5.37
C PRO A 89 20.11 -5.75 4.37
N LEU A 90 20.55 -5.47 3.14
CA LEU A 90 20.65 -6.44 2.06
C LEU A 90 22.09 -6.94 1.88
N GLU A 91 22.23 -8.25 1.71
CA GLU A 91 23.47 -8.91 1.32
C GLU A 91 23.49 -9.11 -0.20
N ILE A 92 24.60 -8.78 -0.84
CA ILE A 92 24.80 -8.95 -2.29
C ILE A 92 25.89 -9.98 -2.52
N GLU A 93 25.53 -11.08 -3.17
CA GLU A 93 26.44 -12.10 -3.68
C GLU A 93 26.43 -12.06 -5.21
N GLN A 94 27.59 -12.21 -5.83
CA GLN A 94 27.72 -12.13 -7.29
C GLN A 94 28.57 -13.29 -7.79
N ASP A 95 28.15 -13.90 -8.89
CA ASP A 95 28.93 -14.87 -9.64
C ASP A 95 29.03 -14.51 -11.13
N ASP A 96 29.59 -15.42 -11.92
CA ASP A 96 29.87 -15.19 -13.34
C ASP A 96 28.60 -15.01 -14.18
N ASP A 97 27.41 -15.39 -13.72
CA ASP A 97 26.17 -15.36 -14.51
C ASP A 97 25.02 -14.59 -13.84
N THR A 98 25.06 -14.43 -12.51
CA THR A 98 23.95 -13.90 -11.70
C THR A 98 24.39 -12.99 -10.56
N MET A 99 23.46 -12.14 -10.10
CA MET A 99 23.54 -11.41 -8.83
C MET A 99 22.42 -11.90 -7.92
N ILE A 100 22.76 -12.26 -6.68
CA ILE A 100 21.81 -12.63 -5.64
C ILE A 100 21.79 -11.50 -4.60
N ILE A 101 20.61 -10.95 -4.36
CA ILE A 101 20.33 -9.98 -3.31
C ILE A 101 19.46 -10.67 -2.27
N SER A 102 19.87 -10.69 -1.01
CA SER A 102 19.16 -11.43 0.02
C SER A 102 19.14 -10.73 1.37
N TYR A 103 18.18 -11.08 2.20
CA TYR A 103 18.25 -10.81 3.64
C TYR A 103 17.57 -11.93 4.41
N THR A 104 17.93 -12.07 5.68
CA THR A 104 17.30 -13.04 6.59
C THR A 104 16.45 -12.29 7.59
N TYR A 105 15.14 -12.55 7.56
CA TYR A 105 14.21 -12.12 8.57
C TYR A 105 14.34 -13.02 9.80
N GLU A 106 14.63 -12.44 10.96
CA GLU A 106 14.61 -13.16 12.24
C GLU A 106 13.26 -12.96 12.93
N VAL A 107 12.56 -14.05 13.24
CA VAL A 107 11.27 -13.99 13.93
C VAL A 107 11.50 -13.53 15.39
N PRO A 108 10.85 -12.44 15.84
CA PRO A 108 10.96 -11.98 17.22
C PRO A 108 10.59 -13.09 18.22
N SER A 109 11.32 -13.13 19.33
CA SER A 109 11.22 -14.23 20.32
C SER A 109 9.81 -14.48 20.87
N GLU A 110 9.01 -13.42 20.95
CA GLU A 110 7.62 -13.40 21.38
C GLU A 110 6.66 -14.03 20.37
N TYR A 111 7.06 -14.15 19.10
CA TYR A 111 6.24 -14.71 18.03
C TYR A 111 6.75 -16.06 17.51
N GLN A 112 7.91 -16.54 17.98
CA GLN A 112 8.51 -17.80 17.52
C GLN A 112 7.62 -19.03 17.67
N GLU A 113 6.61 -19.00 18.54
CA GLU A 113 5.65 -20.11 18.69
C GLU A 113 4.62 -20.19 17.55
N PHE A 114 4.46 -19.12 16.77
CA PHE A 114 3.52 -19.03 15.64
C PHE A 114 4.17 -19.32 14.28
N TYR A 115 5.50 -19.46 14.24
CA TYR A 115 6.24 -19.68 13.00
C TYR A 115 6.91 -21.06 13.00
N ASP A 116 6.98 -21.69 11.83
CA ASP A 116 7.64 -22.99 11.65
C ASP A 116 9.16 -22.89 11.83
N GLU A 117 9.76 -21.77 11.39
CA GLU A 117 11.18 -21.49 11.49
C GLU A 117 11.44 -20.20 12.28
N SER A 118 12.59 -20.13 12.96
CA SER A 118 13.02 -18.91 13.67
C SER A 118 13.57 -17.83 12.73
N THR A 119 13.81 -18.18 11.46
CA THR A 119 14.39 -17.29 10.46
C THR A 119 13.86 -17.63 9.08
N TYR A 120 13.58 -16.62 8.24
CA TYR A 120 13.17 -16.79 6.84
C TYR A 120 14.12 -16.00 5.95
N ARG A 121 14.70 -16.65 4.93
CA ARG A 121 15.60 -15.99 3.97
C ARG A 121 14.83 -15.59 2.73
N TYR A 122 14.81 -14.30 2.42
CA TYR A 122 14.33 -13.76 1.17
C TYR A 122 15.50 -13.59 0.20
N GLU A 123 15.32 -14.00 -1.04
CA GLU A 123 16.32 -14.00 -2.11
C GLU A 123 15.71 -13.52 -3.42
N MET A 124 16.35 -12.52 -4.01
CA MET A 124 16.14 -12.06 -5.38
C MET A 124 17.38 -12.39 -6.22
N THR A 125 17.22 -13.21 -7.24
CA THR A 125 18.28 -13.55 -8.21
C THR A 125 18.06 -12.82 -9.52
N LEU A 126 19.04 -12.04 -9.96
CA LEU A 126 19.06 -11.31 -11.21
C LEU A 126 20.01 -12.00 -12.21
N ASP A 127 19.50 -12.31 -13.39
CA ASP A 127 20.25 -12.86 -14.53
C ASP A 127 20.23 -11.84 -15.67
N ALA A 128 21.37 -11.18 -15.92
CA ALA A 128 21.51 -10.18 -16.96
C ALA A 128 21.71 -10.77 -18.37
N HIS A 129 21.90 -12.08 -18.50
CA HIS A 129 21.94 -12.75 -19.80
C HIS A 129 20.54 -13.12 -20.30
N GLN A 130 19.62 -13.38 -19.37
CA GLN A 130 18.23 -13.72 -19.66
C GLN A 130 17.26 -12.55 -19.45
N ASP A 131 17.71 -11.45 -18.84
CA ASP A 131 16.87 -10.36 -18.36
C ASP A 131 15.76 -10.86 -17.42
N THR A 132 16.13 -11.72 -16.46
CA THR A 132 15.17 -12.30 -15.52
C THR A 132 15.48 -11.95 -14.09
N ILE A 133 14.42 -11.73 -13.31
CA ILE A 133 14.47 -11.60 -11.86
C ILE A 133 13.66 -12.77 -11.28
N HIS A 134 14.24 -13.48 -10.33
CA HIS A 134 13.59 -14.60 -9.64
C HIS A 134 13.59 -14.37 -8.14
N TYR A 135 12.40 -14.44 -7.55
CA TYR A 135 12.19 -14.41 -6.11
C TYR A 135 11.97 -15.83 -5.62
N ASN A 136 12.67 -16.25 -4.57
CA ASN A 136 12.30 -17.47 -3.87
C ASN A 136 10.96 -17.32 -3.12
N ASP A 137 10.67 -16.10 -2.69
CA ASP A 137 9.43 -15.67 -2.07
C ASP A 137 9.15 -14.21 -2.49
N PHE A 138 8.04 -14.00 -3.20
CA PHE A 138 7.69 -12.71 -3.78
C PHE A 138 7.20 -11.69 -2.73
N ASP A 139 6.85 -12.11 -1.53
CA ASP A 139 6.50 -11.21 -0.42
C ASP A 139 7.71 -10.36 0.03
N MET A 140 8.93 -10.72 -0.44
CA MET A 140 10.12 -9.88 -0.34
C MET A 140 9.83 -8.42 -0.73
N VAL A 141 9.07 -8.18 -1.80
CA VAL A 141 8.79 -6.81 -2.30
C VAL A 141 8.08 -5.96 -1.23
N SER A 142 7.17 -6.55 -0.46
CA SER A 142 6.46 -5.85 0.61
C SER A 142 7.26 -5.72 1.90
N SER A 143 8.33 -6.52 2.07
CA SER A 143 9.08 -6.62 3.32
C SER A 143 10.45 -5.93 3.29
N LEU A 144 10.79 -5.24 2.20
CA LEU A 144 12.06 -4.52 2.03
C LEU A 144 12.17 -3.23 2.83
N SER A 145 11.06 -2.57 3.19
CA SER A 145 11.12 -1.30 3.91
C SER A 145 11.75 -1.50 5.30
N GLY A 146 12.49 -0.50 5.77
CA GLY A 146 13.03 -0.46 7.12
C GLY A 146 11.94 -0.21 8.17
N PRO A 147 12.29 -0.23 9.47
CA PRO A 147 11.36 0.18 10.51
C PRO A 147 11.05 1.68 10.41
N MET A 148 9.79 2.05 10.59
CA MET A 148 9.37 3.45 10.70
C MET A 148 9.87 4.09 12.00
N ILE A 149 10.03 5.43 11.99
CA ILE A 149 10.47 6.21 13.16
C ILE A 149 9.36 6.30 14.21
N THR A 150 8.11 6.49 13.79
CA THR A 150 6.97 6.64 14.70
C THR A 150 6.56 5.29 15.29
N GLU A 151 6.54 5.20 16.63
CA GLU A 151 5.99 4.05 17.36
C GLU A 151 4.55 4.34 17.84
N TYR A 152 3.67 3.34 17.79
CA TYR A 152 2.30 3.41 18.28
C TYR A 152 2.08 2.45 19.47
N GLU A 153 1.44 2.94 20.53
CA GLU A 153 1.04 2.11 21.67
C GLU A 153 -0.40 1.64 21.51
N THR A 154 -0.65 0.35 21.75
CA THR A 154 -2.01 -0.22 21.76
C THR A 154 -2.13 -1.36 22.75
N GLU A 155 -3.36 -1.74 23.05
CA GLU A 155 -3.75 -2.81 23.97
C GLU A 155 -4.16 -4.09 23.25
N LEU A 156 -3.99 -4.10 21.94
CA LEU A 156 -4.07 -5.28 21.11
C LEU A 156 -2.84 -6.17 21.41
N THR A 157 -2.91 -7.43 21.03
CA THR A 157 -1.75 -8.35 21.04
C THR A 157 -1.98 -9.37 19.96
N LEU A 158 -0.99 -9.56 19.08
CA LEU A 158 -1.01 -10.66 18.12
C LEU A 158 -0.92 -11.99 18.88
N SER A 159 -1.98 -12.79 18.79
CA SER A 159 -2.14 -14.03 19.56
C SER A 159 -1.88 -15.28 18.73
N ASN A 160 -2.00 -15.19 17.40
CA ASN A 160 -1.67 -16.27 16.48
C ASN A 160 -1.47 -15.76 15.05
N ILE A 161 -0.79 -16.55 14.22
CA ILE A 161 -0.69 -16.36 12.77
C ILE A 161 -0.89 -17.71 12.10
N GLU A 162 -1.75 -17.76 11.10
CA GLU A 162 -1.89 -18.90 10.20
C GLU A 162 -1.38 -18.52 8.80
N VAL A 163 -0.46 -19.33 8.27
CA VAL A 163 0.07 -19.15 6.92
C VAL A 163 -0.33 -20.36 6.09
N SER A 164 -1.09 -20.13 5.02
CA SER A 164 -1.41 -21.17 4.05
C SER A 164 -0.50 -20.99 2.82
N ASN A 165 0.50 -21.85 2.72
CA ASN A 165 1.58 -21.66 1.76
C ASN A 165 1.27 -22.34 0.41
N HIS A 166 1.09 -21.51 -0.62
CA HIS A 166 1.36 -21.88 -2.00
C HIS A 166 2.85 -21.67 -2.29
N ASP A 167 3.38 -22.15 -3.41
CA ASP A 167 4.77 -21.87 -3.82
C ASP A 167 4.93 -20.35 -3.97
N PRO A 168 5.67 -19.65 -3.08
CA PRO A 168 5.72 -18.19 -3.10
C PRO A 168 6.73 -17.67 -4.13
N SER A 169 7.40 -18.56 -4.86
CA SER A 169 8.41 -18.18 -5.85
C SER A 169 7.78 -17.55 -7.10
N VAL A 170 8.42 -16.50 -7.60
CA VAL A 170 7.97 -15.77 -8.79
C VAL A 170 9.17 -15.49 -9.68
N LYS A 171 9.04 -15.81 -10.97
CA LYS A 171 10.01 -15.43 -12.00
C LYS A 171 9.42 -14.36 -12.91
N ILE A 172 10.07 -13.21 -12.96
CA ILE A 172 9.77 -12.12 -13.87
C ILE A 172 10.77 -12.15 -15.04
N ASN A 173 10.24 -12.14 -16.26
CA ASN A 173 11.03 -12.03 -17.48
C ASN A 173 10.89 -10.61 -18.05
N LEU A 174 11.91 -9.78 -17.86
CA LEU A 174 11.90 -8.36 -18.25
C LEU A 174 11.91 -8.18 -19.77
N SER A 175 12.47 -9.15 -20.51
CA SER A 175 12.42 -9.17 -21.97
C SER A 175 10.99 -9.18 -22.53
N ASP A 176 9.98 -9.68 -21.78
CA ASP A 176 8.58 -9.66 -22.23
C ASP A 176 8.00 -8.23 -22.29
N TYR A 177 8.68 -7.29 -21.64
CA TYR A 177 8.37 -5.87 -21.51
C TYR A 177 9.40 -4.96 -22.18
N ASP A 178 10.34 -5.49 -22.97
CA ASP A 178 11.46 -4.74 -23.56
C ASP A 178 12.28 -3.96 -22.51
N LEU A 179 12.53 -4.57 -21.36
CA LEU A 179 13.36 -4.04 -20.28
C LEU A 179 14.60 -4.93 -20.12
N ASP A 180 15.76 -4.31 -19.91
CA ASP A 180 17.05 -5.00 -19.87
C ASP A 180 17.73 -4.80 -18.50
N ILE A 181 18.51 -5.79 -18.05
CA ILE A 181 19.50 -5.65 -16.98
C ILE A 181 20.87 -5.51 -17.65
N VAL A 182 21.54 -4.38 -17.42
CA VAL A 182 22.81 -4.10 -18.07
C VAL A 182 23.94 -4.57 -17.16
N ARG A 183 24.76 -5.50 -17.66
CA ARG A 183 26.00 -5.88 -17.00
C ARG A 183 27.22 -5.33 -17.72
N ASP A 184 28.14 -4.76 -16.94
CA ASP A 184 29.41 -4.26 -17.43
C ASP A 184 30.54 -4.60 -16.44
N GLY A 185 31.37 -5.57 -16.83
CA GLY A 185 32.29 -6.22 -15.90
C GLY A 185 31.54 -6.92 -14.77
N ASP A 186 31.88 -6.56 -13.53
CA ASP A 186 31.25 -7.08 -12.31
C ASP A 186 30.05 -6.21 -11.85
N ASN A 187 29.80 -5.08 -12.51
CA ASN A 187 28.73 -4.17 -12.13
C ASN A 187 27.44 -4.47 -12.89
N TYR A 188 26.32 -4.37 -12.18
CA TYR A 188 24.97 -4.49 -12.73
C TYR A 188 24.27 -3.15 -12.62
N TYR A 189 23.56 -2.79 -13.69
CA TYR A 189 22.86 -1.53 -13.82
C TYR A 189 21.45 -1.77 -14.34
N ILE A 190 20.52 -0.98 -13.82
CA ILE A 190 19.14 -0.94 -14.29
C ILE A 190 18.64 0.51 -14.34
N PRO A 191 17.57 0.80 -15.11
CA PRO A 191 16.91 2.09 -15.04
C PRO A 191 16.51 2.44 -13.60
N LEU A 192 16.66 3.70 -13.21
CA LEU A 192 16.36 4.18 -11.86
C LEU A 192 14.92 3.85 -11.43
N TYR A 193 13.93 3.95 -12.32
CA TYR A 193 12.55 3.61 -12.00
C TYR A 193 12.35 2.10 -11.71
N LEU A 194 13.19 1.21 -12.27
CA LEU A 194 13.18 -0.22 -11.91
C LEU A 194 13.91 -0.46 -10.59
N ALA A 195 15.00 0.28 -10.32
CA ALA A 195 15.65 0.23 -9.02
C ALA A 195 14.70 0.66 -7.90
N ASN A 196 13.92 1.72 -8.16
CA ASN A 196 12.84 2.14 -7.28
C ASN A 196 11.84 0.99 -7.07
N LEU A 197 11.26 0.43 -8.14
CA LEU A 197 10.29 -0.66 -8.05
C LEU A 197 10.78 -1.90 -7.28
N PHE A 198 12.01 -2.34 -7.54
CA PHE A 198 12.49 -3.63 -7.02
C PHE A 198 13.19 -3.55 -5.67
N PHE A 199 13.69 -2.37 -5.26
CA PHE A 199 14.61 -2.25 -4.13
C PHE A 199 14.20 -1.28 -3.03
N THR A 200 13.11 -0.52 -3.16
CA THR A 200 12.67 0.43 -2.10
C THR A 200 11.52 -0.08 -1.24
N GLY A 201 10.98 -1.26 -1.57
CA GLY A 201 9.84 -1.84 -0.87
C GLY A 201 8.51 -1.15 -1.21
N SER A 202 7.53 -1.22 -0.31
CA SER A 202 6.19 -0.67 -0.54
C SER A 202 5.94 0.71 0.08
N ASN A 203 6.81 1.15 1.01
CA ASN A 203 6.59 2.36 1.82
C ASN A 203 7.47 3.55 1.44
N ILE A 204 8.57 3.32 0.72
CA ILE A 204 9.52 4.37 0.32
C ILE A 204 9.64 4.37 -1.19
N ASN A 205 9.73 5.56 -1.77
CA ASN A 205 10.05 5.75 -3.17
C ASN A 205 11.17 6.79 -3.31
N VAL A 206 11.86 6.71 -4.45
CA VAL A 206 12.74 7.78 -4.92
C VAL A 206 12.16 8.44 -6.16
N TYR A 207 12.42 9.74 -6.30
CA TYR A 207 11.90 10.54 -7.38
C TYR A 207 13.01 11.44 -7.95
N GLU A 208 13.39 11.25 -9.21
CA GLU A 208 14.40 12.05 -9.91
C GLU A 208 13.83 13.37 -10.45
N MET A 209 14.46 14.49 -10.10
CA MET A 209 14.13 15.84 -10.58
C MET A 209 15.38 16.64 -10.90
N ASN A 210 15.65 16.84 -12.18
CA ASN A 210 16.83 17.57 -12.67
C ASN A 210 18.12 16.95 -12.08
N ASP A 211 18.86 17.72 -11.28
CA ASP A 211 20.12 17.31 -10.64
C ASP A 211 19.91 16.79 -9.20
N SER A 212 18.68 16.39 -8.84
CA SER A 212 18.32 15.95 -7.48
C SER A 212 17.50 14.66 -7.48
N ILE A 213 17.60 13.92 -6.39
CA ILE A 213 16.78 12.74 -6.11
C ILE A 213 16.08 12.94 -4.77
N TYR A 214 14.77 12.83 -4.79
CA TYR A 214 13.93 12.99 -3.61
C TYR A 214 13.61 11.64 -3.03
N ILE A 215 13.71 11.50 -1.72
CA ILE A 215 13.24 10.33 -0.99
C ILE A 215 11.89 10.70 -0.38
N ILE A 216 10.87 9.88 -0.65
CA ILE A 216 9.49 10.12 -0.24
C ILE A 216 8.91 8.84 0.39
N ASP A 217 7.97 9.01 1.30
CA ASP A 217 7.15 7.92 1.85
C ASP A 217 5.65 8.23 1.72
N GLY A 218 4.81 7.33 2.22
CA GLY A 218 3.35 7.49 2.19
C GLY A 218 2.78 8.66 3.00
N PHE A 219 3.60 9.33 3.82
CA PHE A 219 3.26 10.46 4.67
C PHE A 219 3.91 11.78 4.21
N SER A 220 4.77 11.74 3.17
CA SER A 220 5.40 12.93 2.61
C SER A 220 4.38 13.95 2.08
N GLU A 221 4.60 15.24 2.40
CA GLU A 221 3.76 16.33 1.90
C GLU A 221 4.11 16.70 0.44
N PHE A 222 3.30 16.22 -0.49
CA PHE A 222 3.47 16.45 -1.92
C PHE A 222 3.28 17.91 -2.38
N ASN A 223 2.59 18.75 -1.59
CA ASN A 223 2.27 20.13 -1.98
C ASN A 223 3.52 21.02 -2.16
N GLU A 224 4.55 20.82 -1.34
CA GLU A 224 5.82 21.54 -1.46
C GLU A 224 6.69 21.00 -2.60
N LEU A 225 6.53 19.71 -2.93
CA LEU A 225 7.25 18.99 -3.98
C LEU A 225 6.87 19.45 -5.40
N PHE A 226 5.76 20.14 -5.61
CA PHE A 226 5.36 20.55 -6.98
C PHE A 226 5.24 22.05 -7.16
N SER A 227 5.13 22.81 -6.07
CA SER A 227 4.93 24.27 -6.10
C SER A 227 6.20 25.07 -6.44
N ASN A 228 7.40 24.50 -6.20
CA ASN A 228 8.67 25.21 -6.36
C ASN A 228 9.50 24.81 -7.59
N PHE A 229 8.99 23.89 -8.42
CA PHE A 229 9.80 23.27 -9.47
C PHE A 229 9.84 24.08 -10.75
N ARG A 230 11.05 24.12 -11.34
CA ARG A 230 11.27 24.58 -12.69
C ARG A 230 11.33 23.38 -13.59
N LYS A 231 10.35 23.30 -14.51
CA LYS A 231 10.35 22.37 -15.63
C LYS A 231 11.69 22.43 -16.37
N ASP A 232 12.33 21.28 -16.58
CA ASP A 232 13.37 21.18 -17.59
C ASP A 232 12.74 21.27 -18.97
N THR A 233 13.22 22.21 -19.78
CA THR A 233 12.73 22.43 -21.15
C THR A 233 13.45 21.55 -22.17
N HIS A 234 14.51 20.84 -21.77
CA HIS A 234 15.32 20.01 -22.67
C HIS A 234 14.78 18.58 -22.75
N PHE A 235 14.35 17.99 -21.63
CA PHE A 235 13.75 16.65 -21.61
C PHE A 235 12.44 16.58 -22.42
N GLN A 236 12.38 15.62 -23.35
CA GLN A 236 11.28 15.48 -24.31
C GLN A 236 10.41 14.26 -24.02
N ALA A 237 9.10 14.38 -24.27
CA ALA A 237 8.16 13.28 -24.03
C ALA A 237 8.46 12.00 -24.85
N HIS A 238 9.04 12.14 -26.04
CA HIS A 238 9.38 10.99 -26.88
C HIS A 238 10.47 10.10 -26.30
N GLU A 239 11.30 10.65 -25.41
CA GLU A 239 12.39 9.96 -24.70
C GLU A 239 11.78 8.98 -23.67
N ILE A 240 10.70 9.36 -22.99
CA ILE A 240 10.16 8.57 -21.86
C ILE A 240 8.92 7.72 -22.17
N ARG A 241 8.11 8.08 -23.17
CA ARG A 241 6.78 7.46 -23.40
C ARG A 241 6.77 5.93 -23.48
N LEU A 242 7.79 5.33 -24.09
CA LEU A 242 7.89 3.87 -24.21
C LEU A 242 8.33 3.25 -22.90
N HIS A 243 9.22 3.90 -22.14
CA HIS A 243 9.57 3.47 -20.80
C HIS A 243 8.35 3.50 -19.87
N THR A 244 7.51 4.54 -19.94
CA THR A 244 6.24 4.59 -19.21
C THR A 244 5.31 3.43 -19.58
N LYS A 245 5.10 3.16 -20.88
CA LYS A 245 4.27 2.02 -21.33
C LYS A 245 4.81 0.68 -20.82
N ARG A 246 6.12 0.45 -20.95
CA ARG A 246 6.79 -0.80 -20.53
C ARG A 246 6.71 -1.00 -19.02
N TYR A 247 6.93 0.07 -18.27
CA TYR A 247 6.80 0.07 -16.82
C TYR A 247 5.37 -0.24 -16.39
N LEU A 248 4.36 0.43 -16.93
CA LEU A 248 2.96 0.15 -16.61
C LEU A 248 2.59 -1.30 -16.90
N ASN A 249 3.09 -1.86 -18.00
CA ASN A 249 2.84 -3.24 -18.35
C ASN A 249 3.45 -4.21 -17.30
N LEU A 250 4.72 -4.03 -16.95
CA LEU A 250 5.38 -4.80 -15.89
C LEU A 250 4.68 -4.63 -14.54
N TYR A 251 4.41 -3.38 -14.16
CA TYR A 251 3.83 -3.01 -12.88
C TYR A 251 2.47 -3.65 -12.71
N PHE A 252 1.56 -3.45 -13.67
CA PHE A 252 0.22 -4.01 -13.57
C PHE A 252 0.18 -5.53 -13.72
N ASP A 253 1.21 -6.14 -14.32
CA ASP A 253 1.28 -7.61 -14.43
C ASP A 253 1.72 -8.33 -13.16
N TYR A 254 2.48 -7.67 -12.27
CA TYR A 254 3.07 -8.30 -11.09
C TYR A 254 2.86 -7.55 -9.77
N PHE A 255 2.52 -6.27 -9.79
CA PHE A 255 2.48 -5.41 -8.60
C PHE A 255 1.10 -4.79 -8.35
N TYR A 256 0.16 -4.94 -9.29
CA TYR A 256 -1.22 -4.53 -9.15
C TYR A 256 -2.11 -5.68 -8.69
N GLY A 257 -2.61 -5.60 -7.44
CA GLY A 257 -3.26 -6.74 -6.78
C GLY A 257 -4.56 -7.21 -7.41
N LEU A 258 -5.25 -6.37 -8.18
CA LEU A 258 -6.57 -6.70 -8.72
C LEU A 258 -6.53 -7.38 -10.10
N LYS A 259 -5.35 -7.65 -10.65
CA LYS A 259 -5.20 -8.32 -11.96
C LYS A 259 -6.01 -9.62 -12.04
N LYS A 260 -5.89 -10.48 -11.03
CA LYS A 260 -6.56 -11.78 -10.98
C LYS A 260 -8.08 -11.64 -10.80
N GLU A 261 -8.51 -10.76 -9.90
CA GLU A 261 -9.93 -10.47 -9.66
C GLU A 261 -10.63 -9.92 -10.92
N LYS A 262 -9.93 -9.07 -11.67
CA LYS A 262 -10.42 -8.55 -12.96
C LYS A 262 -10.32 -9.55 -14.12
N GLY A 263 -9.80 -10.76 -13.89
CA GLY A 263 -9.66 -11.80 -14.90
C GLY A 263 -8.69 -11.46 -16.03
N ILE A 264 -7.66 -10.67 -15.74
CA ILE A 264 -6.69 -10.17 -16.74
C ILE A 264 -5.43 -11.04 -16.72
N GLU A 265 -5.11 -11.68 -17.85
CA GLU A 265 -3.88 -12.48 -17.98
C GLU A 265 -2.63 -11.60 -18.11
N SER A 266 -2.72 -10.53 -18.90
CA SER A 266 -1.68 -9.51 -19.03
C SER A 266 -2.27 -8.17 -19.48
N TYR A 267 -1.69 -7.07 -18.99
CA TYR A 267 -2.08 -5.71 -19.36
C TYR A 267 -1.50 -5.24 -20.69
N LYS A 268 -0.59 -6.02 -21.29
CA LYS A 268 0.07 -5.71 -22.57
C LYS A 268 -0.93 -5.33 -23.65
N SER A 269 -1.99 -6.13 -23.84
CA SER A 269 -2.98 -5.86 -24.89
C SER A 269 -3.79 -4.59 -24.66
N GLN A 270 -4.05 -4.23 -23.39
CA GLN A 270 -4.77 -2.99 -23.09
C GLN A 270 -3.89 -1.77 -23.39
N LEU A 271 -2.62 -1.81 -22.96
CA LEU A 271 -1.65 -0.73 -23.18
C LEU A 271 -1.22 -0.59 -24.65
N ASP A 272 -1.15 -1.69 -25.41
CA ASP A 272 -0.81 -1.66 -26.84
C ASP A 272 -1.84 -0.89 -27.68
N ILE A 273 -3.13 -0.92 -27.29
CA ILE A 273 -4.20 -0.21 -27.99
C ILE A 273 -4.10 1.32 -27.80
N LEU A 274 -3.41 1.78 -26.75
CA LEU A 274 -3.29 3.20 -26.43
C LEU A 274 -2.23 3.94 -27.26
N ASP A 275 -1.42 3.22 -28.05
CA ASP A 275 -0.50 3.79 -29.04
C ASP A 275 0.40 4.89 -28.42
N PHE A 276 1.11 4.53 -27.33
CA PHE A 276 2.07 5.41 -26.65
C PHE A 276 3.17 5.88 -27.60
N GLU A 277 3.47 5.13 -28.63
CA GLU A 277 4.39 5.44 -29.71
C GLU A 277 4.06 6.77 -30.41
N GLN A 278 2.81 7.22 -30.37
CA GLN A 278 2.36 8.52 -30.92
C GLN A 278 2.22 9.63 -29.88
N ALA A 279 2.57 9.38 -28.61
CA ALA A 279 2.53 10.39 -27.56
C ALA A 279 3.72 11.35 -27.69
N GLU A 280 3.57 12.43 -28.46
CA GLU A 280 4.63 13.43 -28.72
C GLU A 280 4.73 14.52 -27.62
N SER A 281 3.92 14.44 -26.56
CA SER A 281 3.95 15.40 -25.45
C SER A 281 3.60 14.73 -24.12
N PHE A 282 4.03 15.32 -23.00
CA PHE A 282 3.68 14.82 -21.67
C PHE A 282 2.16 14.78 -21.41
N ASP A 283 1.37 15.71 -21.96
CA ASP A 283 -0.10 15.62 -21.85
C ASP A 283 -0.62 14.38 -22.56
N ALA A 284 -0.05 14.06 -23.73
CA ALA A 284 -0.48 12.90 -24.50
C ALA A 284 -0.11 11.57 -23.80
N ILE A 285 0.97 11.56 -23.01
CA ILE A 285 1.32 10.45 -22.12
C ILE A 285 0.30 10.36 -21.00
N LEU A 286 0.08 11.45 -20.25
CA LEU A 286 -0.87 11.52 -19.14
C LEU A 286 -2.30 11.17 -19.57
N GLU A 287 -2.76 11.59 -20.76
CA GLU A 287 -4.06 11.22 -21.31
C GLU A 287 -4.22 9.71 -21.50
N ARG A 288 -3.14 9.00 -21.86
CA ARG A 288 -3.14 7.54 -22.03
C ARG A 288 -3.10 6.83 -20.69
N ILE A 289 -2.33 7.34 -19.74
CA ILE A 289 -2.29 6.82 -18.37
C ILE A 289 -3.66 7.01 -17.70
N ASP A 290 -4.25 8.21 -17.77
CA ASP A 290 -5.58 8.54 -17.27
C ASP A 290 -6.63 7.59 -17.82
N TYR A 291 -6.64 7.41 -19.15
CA TYR A 291 -7.53 6.46 -19.78
C TYR A 291 -7.27 5.03 -19.28
N PHE A 292 -6.02 4.58 -19.26
CA PHE A 292 -5.66 3.24 -18.79
C PHE A 292 -6.13 2.96 -17.35
N ILE A 293 -5.87 3.89 -16.42
CA ILE A 293 -6.28 3.81 -15.02
C ILE A 293 -7.80 3.81 -14.91
N SER A 294 -8.51 4.68 -15.64
CA SER A 294 -9.98 4.72 -15.62
C SER A 294 -10.61 3.40 -16.08
N GLN A 295 -9.97 2.68 -17.00
CA GLN A 295 -10.46 1.38 -17.46
C GLN A 295 -10.33 0.28 -16.40
N GLN A 296 -9.56 0.53 -15.34
CA GLN A 296 -9.47 -0.41 -14.24
C GLN A 296 -10.69 -0.32 -13.35
N ASP A 297 -11.44 0.79 -13.33
CA ASP A 297 -12.62 0.96 -12.45
C ASP A 297 -12.28 0.52 -11.01
N ASP A 298 -11.25 1.17 -10.44
CA ASP A 298 -10.66 0.86 -9.14
C ASP A 298 -10.53 2.16 -8.34
N LEU A 299 -11.29 2.27 -7.26
CA LEU A 299 -11.34 3.43 -6.37
C LEU A 299 -10.01 3.71 -5.66
N HIS A 300 -9.12 2.71 -5.52
CA HIS A 300 -7.78 2.87 -4.96
C HIS A 300 -6.73 3.28 -5.99
N THR A 301 -7.07 3.33 -7.29
CA THR A 301 -6.10 3.66 -8.35
C THR A 301 -6.38 5.01 -9.00
N SER A 302 -5.50 5.99 -8.74
CA SER A 302 -5.64 7.35 -9.29
C SER A 302 -4.32 8.12 -9.33
N PHE A 303 -4.31 9.28 -9.98
CA PHE A 303 -3.15 10.19 -9.89
C PHE A 303 -3.10 10.89 -8.53
N VAL A 304 -1.93 10.87 -7.92
CA VAL A 304 -1.56 11.70 -6.77
C VAL A 304 -0.86 12.97 -7.27
N SER A 305 -0.03 12.82 -8.30
CA SER A 305 0.62 13.94 -8.97
C SER A 305 0.80 13.67 -10.46
N LEU A 306 0.73 14.73 -11.26
CA LEU A 306 0.96 14.71 -12.70
C LEU A 306 2.43 14.94 -13.07
N GLY A 307 3.30 15.02 -12.05
CA GLY A 307 4.73 15.24 -12.18
C GLY A 307 5.13 16.71 -12.45
N TYR A 308 6.38 17.05 -12.15
CA TYR A 308 6.91 18.42 -12.30
C TYR A 308 6.98 18.91 -13.76
N MET A 309 6.83 18.01 -14.73
CA MET A 309 6.89 18.34 -16.15
C MET A 309 5.58 18.96 -16.68
N ARG A 310 4.51 18.97 -15.88
CA ARG A 310 3.17 19.45 -16.28
C ARG A 310 2.36 20.06 -15.13
N HIS A 311 1.88 21.29 -15.36
CA HIS A 311 1.00 22.01 -14.41
C HIS A 311 -0.46 22.19 -14.90
N HIS A 312 -0.85 21.66 -16.07
CA HIS A 312 -2.13 22.01 -16.71
C HIS A 312 -2.94 20.83 -17.27
N PHE A 313 -2.61 19.59 -16.92
CA PHE A 313 -3.47 18.44 -17.25
C PHE A 313 -4.54 18.28 -16.17
N ILE A 314 -5.76 17.93 -16.60
CA ILE A 314 -6.89 17.65 -15.71
C ILE A 314 -7.40 16.26 -16.10
N PRO A 315 -7.33 15.26 -15.20
CA PRO A 315 -7.96 13.95 -15.39
C PRO A 315 -9.41 14.07 -15.83
N LYS A 316 -9.90 13.13 -16.63
CA LYS A 316 -11.29 13.17 -17.10
C LYS A 316 -12.23 12.55 -16.07
N ASP A 317 -13.39 13.16 -15.90
CA ASP A 317 -14.52 12.53 -15.22
C ASP A 317 -15.18 11.53 -16.17
N TYR A 318 -15.17 10.24 -15.81
CA TYR A 318 -15.88 9.20 -16.54
C TYR A 318 -17.25 8.98 -15.88
N LEU A 319 -18.32 8.92 -16.67
CA LEU A 319 -19.67 8.76 -16.13
C LEU A 319 -20.00 7.29 -15.90
N GLU A 320 -20.73 7.01 -14.82
CA GLU A 320 -21.25 5.67 -14.45
C GLU A 320 -20.20 4.65 -13.98
N ASP A 321 -18.96 5.11 -13.76
CA ASP A 321 -17.90 4.35 -13.10
C ASP A 321 -18.11 4.27 -11.58
N ASP A 322 -17.30 3.45 -10.90
CA ASP A 322 -17.41 3.26 -9.45
C ASP A 322 -17.05 4.52 -8.67
N SER A 323 -16.14 5.35 -9.19
CA SER A 323 -15.84 6.69 -8.63
C SER A 323 -17.08 7.58 -8.59
N SER A 324 -17.81 7.67 -9.70
CA SER A 324 -19.07 8.42 -9.76
C SER A 324 -20.12 7.87 -8.79
N LYS A 325 -20.23 6.54 -8.65
CA LYS A 325 -21.19 5.93 -7.71
C LYS A 325 -20.85 6.28 -6.26
N TYR A 326 -19.57 6.17 -5.91
CA TYR A 326 -19.05 6.51 -4.59
C TYR A 326 -19.29 7.99 -4.24
N ASP A 327 -18.99 8.91 -5.16
CA ASP A 327 -19.22 10.36 -4.96
C ASP A 327 -20.71 10.71 -4.83
N ASN A 328 -21.58 10.06 -5.62
CA ASN A 328 -23.02 10.21 -5.48
C ASN A 328 -23.51 9.71 -4.11
N ALA A 329 -22.98 8.59 -3.62
CA ALA A 329 -23.30 8.07 -2.30
C ALA A 329 -22.90 9.05 -1.19
N LYS A 330 -21.69 9.62 -1.25
CA LYS A 330 -21.24 10.66 -0.30
C LYS A 330 -22.17 11.86 -0.28
N THR A 331 -22.63 12.29 -1.46
CA THR A 331 -23.58 13.40 -1.60
C THR A 331 -24.94 13.06 -0.99
N ASN A 332 -25.49 11.88 -1.30
CA ASN A 332 -26.79 11.43 -0.79
C ASN A 332 -26.81 11.31 0.74
N TYR A 333 -25.71 10.82 1.32
CA TYR A 333 -25.55 10.66 2.77
C TYR A 333 -25.06 11.93 3.48
N ARG A 334 -24.83 13.02 2.73
CA ARG A 334 -24.37 14.33 3.26
C ARG A 334 -23.08 14.20 4.07
N CYS A 335 -22.13 13.40 3.58
CA CYS A 335 -20.89 13.12 4.29
C CYS A 335 -20.04 14.39 4.53
N ASP A 336 -20.16 15.40 3.66
CA ASP A 336 -19.51 16.71 3.83
C ASP A 336 -20.02 17.49 5.06
N GLU A 337 -21.09 17.05 5.72
CA GLU A 337 -21.59 17.66 6.97
C GLU A 337 -21.10 16.92 8.23
N ARG A 338 -20.31 15.86 8.07
CA ARG A 338 -19.77 15.05 9.16
C ARG A 338 -18.29 15.38 9.39
N ASP A 339 -18.04 16.49 10.08
CA ASP A 339 -16.68 17.03 10.29
C ASP A 339 -15.84 16.26 11.34
N ALA A 340 -16.49 15.50 12.22
CA ALA A 340 -15.82 14.76 13.28
C ALA A 340 -15.50 13.32 12.85
N GLU A 341 -14.30 12.85 13.15
CA GLU A 341 -13.92 11.45 12.95
C GLU A 341 -14.88 10.50 13.70
N VAL A 342 -15.18 10.81 14.96
CA VAL A 342 -16.16 10.08 15.78
C VAL A 342 -17.14 11.07 16.41
N ASP A 343 -18.43 10.82 16.25
CA ASP A 343 -19.52 11.52 16.94
C ASP A 343 -20.57 10.51 17.43
N ALA A 344 -21.52 10.96 18.25
CA ALA A 344 -22.60 10.09 18.69
C ALA A 344 -23.92 10.80 18.94
N LYS A 345 -25.01 10.07 18.71
CA LYS A 345 -26.38 10.49 18.97
C LYS A 345 -27.12 9.44 19.79
N TYR A 346 -27.97 9.91 20.70
CA TYR A 346 -28.72 9.07 21.62
C TYR A 346 -30.23 9.23 21.42
N TYR A 347 -30.92 8.10 21.26
CA TYR A 347 -32.35 8.03 20.98
C TYR A 347 -33.02 7.00 21.91
N GLU A 348 -33.35 7.42 23.13
CA GLU A 348 -33.98 6.59 24.18
C GLU A 348 -33.21 5.29 24.52
N ASP A 349 -33.43 4.20 23.79
CA ASP A 349 -32.77 2.90 24.00
C ASP A 349 -31.74 2.55 22.91
N LEU A 350 -31.53 3.45 21.96
CA LEU A 350 -30.55 3.37 20.89
C LEU A 350 -29.42 4.38 21.09
N TYR A 351 -28.19 3.94 20.86
CA TYR A 351 -27.01 4.82 20.79
C TYR A 351 -26.33 4.63 19.43
N VAL A 352 -26.22 5.69 18.65
CA VAL A 352 -25.62 5.69 17.32
C VAL A 352 -24.24 6.33 17.45
N ILE A 353 -23.18 5.59 17.17
CA ILE A 353 -21.81 6.08 17.07
C ILE A 353 -21.52 6.25 15.58
N GLU A 354 -21.29 7.47 15.13
CA GLU A 354 -20.83 7.77 13.79
C GLU A 354 -19.29 7.69 13.78
N VAL A 355 -18.72 6.83 12.95
CA VAL A 355 -17.28 6.71 12.74
C VAL A 355 -17.03 7.03 11.27
N ASN A 356 -16.57 8.24 10.97
CA ASN A 356 -16.48 8.78 9.61
C ASN A 356 -15.08 8.63 8.99
N GLN A 357 -14.07 8.27 9.77
CA GLN A 357 -12.72 7.93 9.31
C GLN A 357 -12.04 7.03 10.34
N PHE A 358 -11.09 6.20 9.91
CA PHE A 358 -10.19 5.49 10.82
C PHE A 358 -8.81 6.13 10.89
N SER A 359 -8.30 6.33 12.09
CA SER A 359 -6.98 6.88 12.36
C SER A 359 -6.35 6.19 13.59
N LEU A 360 -5.11 6.55 13.91
CA LEU A 360 -4.47 6.12 15.15
C LEU A 360 -5.13 6.73 16.41
N GLU A 361 -5.98 7.75 16.25
CA GLU A 361 -6.70 8.41 17.35
C GLU A 361 -8.09 7.82 17.60
N THR A 362 -8.60 6.95 16.71
CA THR A 362 -9.98 6.43 16.72
C THR A 362 -10.38 5.90 18.10
N LYS A 363 -9.53 5.10 18.75
CA LYS A 363 -9.81 4.60 20.10
C LYS A 363 -9.98 5.70 21.14
N THR A 364 -9.08 6.69 21.15
CA THR A 364 -9.16 7.82 22.07
C THR A 364 -10.48 8.56 21.90
N LEU A 365 -10.93 8.70 20.64
CA LEU A 365 -12.18 9.37 20.28
C LEU A 365 -13.44 8.53 20.60
N LEU A 366 -13.37 7.20 20.49
CA LEU A 366 -14.47 6.30 20.86
C LEU A 366 -14.72 6.25 22.37
N LYS A 367 -13.65 6.30 23.17
CA LYS A 367 -13.72 6.02 24.61
C LYS A 367 -14.84 6.78 25.36
N PRO A 368 -15.03 8.11 25.19
CA PRO A 368 -16.07 8.84 25.91
C PRO A 368 -17.49 8.35 25.57
N PHE A 369 -17.73 7.89 24.35
CA PHE A 369 -19.03 7.38 23.90
C PHE A 369 -19.29 5.96 24.41
N ILE A 370 -18.26 5.11 24.44
CA ILE A 370 -18.31 3.79 25.07
C ILE A 370 -18.64 3.90 26.57
N ASP A 371 -18.03 4.83 27.29
CA ASP A 371 -18.33 5.09 28.71
C ASP A 371 -19.80 5.53 28.92
N GLN A 372 -20.37 6.28 27.98
CA GLN A 372 -21.77 6.74 28.02
C GLN A 372 -22.76 5.59 27.80
N ILE A 373 -22.52 4.70 26.83
CA ILE A 373 -23.34 3.50 26.58
C ILE A 373 -23.56 2.70 27.86
N ASN A 374 -22.47 2.46 28.60
CA ASN A 374 -22.51 1.75 29.88
C ASN A 374 -23.26 2.54 30.97
N THR A 375 -23.00 3.85 31.05
CA THR A 375 -23.63 4.73 32.05
C THR A 375 -25.15 4.84 31.86
N TYR A 376 -25.60 4.89 30.60
CA TYR A 376 -27.03 5.02 30.26
C TYR A 376 -27.76 3.68 30.23
N GLY A 377 -27.03 2.57 30.37
CA GLY A 377 -27.63 1.23 30.33
C GLY A 377 -28.19 0.89 28.97
N ILE A 378 -27.60 1.42 27.90
CA ILE A 378 -28.02 1.15 26.53
C ILE A 378 -27.85 -0.32 26.19
N LYS A 379 -28.77 -0.82 25.36
CA LYS A 379 -28.76 -2.19 24.82
C LYS A 379 -28.55 -2.24 23.31
N ASN A 380 -29.09 -1.29 22.55
CA ASN A 380 -28.95 -1.25 21.10
C ASN A 380 -27.90 -0.20 20.72
N VAL A 381 -26.87 -0.62 20.01
CA VAL A 381 -25.78 0.26 19.55
C VAL A 381 -25.69 0.15 18.03
N VAL A 382 -25.79 1.28 17.34
CA VAL A 382 -25.47 1.37 15.91
C VAL A 382 -24.07 1.93 15.78
N ILE A 383 -23.24 1.28 14.99
CA ILE A 383 -21.97 1.80 14.49
C ILE A 383 -22.24 2.25 13.04
N ASP A 384 -22.39 3.56 12.85
CA ASP A 384 -22.61 4.18 11.55
C ASP A 384 -21.27 4.48 10.89
N VAL A 385 -20.96 3.71 9.86
CA VAL A 385 -19.80 3.88 8.96
C VAL A 385 -20.26 4.29 7.56
N SER A 386 -21.47 4.82 7.42
CA SER A 386 -22.11 5.11 6.13
C SER A 386 -21.48 6.29 5.39
N CYS A 387 -20.51 6.98 5.99
CA CYS A 387 -19.70 8.03 5.39
C CYS A 387 -18.20 7.77 5.53
N ASN A 388 -17.81 6.56 5.91
CA ASN A 388 -16.43 6.21 6.21
C ASN A 388 -15.72 5.65 4.98
N GLY A 389 -14.81 6.43 4.42
CA GLY A 389 -13.98 6.03 3.29
C GLY A 389 -12.78 5.14 3.66
N GLY A 390 -12.63 4.77 4.93
CA GLY A 390 -11.55 3.95 5.46
C GLY A 390 -10.51 4.74 6.26
N GLY A 391 -9.27 4.27 6.22
CA GLY A 391 -8.16 4.85 6.97
C GLY A 391 -7.25 3.78 7.58
N ASN A 392 -6.77 4.02 8.80
CA ASN A 392 -5.82 3.12 9.45
C ASN A 392 -6.48 1.85 10.01
N ILE A 393 -5.96 0.67 9.67
CA ILE A 393 -6.48 -0.64 10.10
C ILE A 393 -6.41 -0.82 11.62
N VAL A 394 -5.45 -0.21 12.32
CA VAL A 394 -5.39 -0.25 13.78
C VAL A 394 -6.69 0.29 14.39
N GLY A 395 -7.20 1.41 13.88
CA GLY A 395 -8.48 1.99 14.33
C GLY A 395 -9.68 1.06 14.11
N VAL A 396 -9.63 0.20 13.08
CA VAL A 396 -10.64 -0.83 12.82
C VAL A 396 -10.61 -1.90 13.91
N ILE A 397 -9.43 -2.46 14.21
CA ILE A 397 -9.27 -3.50 15.23
C ILE A 397 -9.63 -2.96 16.61
N GLU A 398 -9.26 -1.71 16.90
CA GLU A 398 -9.60 -1.07 18.17
C GLU A 398 -11.11 -0.89 18.34
N LEU A 399 -11.85 -0.53 17.28
CA LEU A 399 -13.30 -0.51 17.31
C LEU A 399 -13.90 -1.91 17.52
N LEU A 400 -13.41 -2.91 16.79
CA LEU A 400 -13.83 -4.31 16.93
C LEU A 400 -13.60 -4.84 18.35
N SER A 401 -12.54 -4.39 19.03
CA SER A 401 -12.25 -4.78 20.42
C SER A 401 -13.30 -4.34 21.44
N TYR A 402 -14.14 -3.35 21.11
CA TYR A 402 -15.31 -3.01 21.93
C TYR A 402 -16.52 -3.92 21.68
N MET A 403 -16.51 -4.71 20.61
CA MET A 403 -17.63 -5.56 20.20
C MET A 403 -17.48 -7.01 20.66
N THR A 404 -16.26 -7.52 20.80
CA THR A 404 -15.98 -8.93 21.14
C THR A 404 -14.80 -9.10 22.10
N ASP A 405 -14.90 -10.10 22.98
CA ASP A 405 -13.79 -10.57 23.83
C ASP A 405 -13.02 -11.75 23.16
N GLU A 406 -13.50 -12.26 22.01
CA GLU A 406 -12.83 -13.30 21.23
C GLU A 406 -11.74 -12.71 20.33
N GLU A 407 -10.85 -13.54 19.79
CA GLU A 407 -9.81 -13.12 18.84
C GLU A 407 -10.42 -12.47 17.59
N ILE A 408 -9.86 -11.34 17.17
CA ILE A 408 -10.23 -10.64 15.94
C ILE A 408 -9.37 -11.18 14.80
N GLU A 409 -10.00 -11.75 13.78
CA GLU A 409 -9.34 -12.37 12.64
C GLU A 409 -9.18 -11.35 11.48
N ILE A 410 -7.96 -11.22 10.96
CA ILE A 410 -7.67 -10.47 9.74
C ILE A 410 -6.98 -11.39 8.74
N SER A 411 -7.62 -11.60 7.59
CA SER A 411 -7.12 -12.45 6.52
C SER A 411 -6.76 -11.64 5.29
N TYR A 412 -5.59 -11.89 4.70
CA TYR A 412 -5.14 -11.29 3.45
C TYR A 412 -4.32 -12.28 2.61
N MET A 413 -4.15 -11.96 1.33
CA MET A 413 -3.42 -12.80 0.39
C MET A 413 -2.56 -11.98 -0.56
N ASN A 414 -1.51 -12.62 -1.08
CA ASN A 414 -0.79 -12.15 -2.26
C ASN A 414 -1.39 -12.79 -3.52
N PRO A 415 -2.07 -12.02 -4.40
CA PRO A 415 -2.76 -12.56 -5.57
C PRO A 415 -1.82 -13.09 -6.66
N VAL A 416 -0.51 -12.79 -6.58
CA VAL A 416 0.51 -13.30 -7.50
C VAL A 416 0.90 -14.73 -7.15
N THR A 417 1.06 -15.02 -5.86
CA THR A 417 1.53 -16.32 -5.34
C THR A 417 0.41 -17.19 -4.79
N ASP A 418 -0.77 -16.62 -4.55
CA ASP A 418 -1.87 -17.21 -3.77
C ASP A 418 -1.50 -17.51 -2.30
N ALA A 419 -0.36 -17.00 -1.81
CA ALA A 419 -0.01 -17.08 -0.39
C ALA A 419 -1.07 -16.35 0.44
N LYS A 420 -1.53 -16.99 1.53
CA LYS A 420 -2.52 -16.41 2.43
C LYS A 420 -1.99 -16.36 3.85
N ILE A 421 -2.29 -15.27 4.52
CA ILE A 421 -1.94 -15.03 5.91
C ILE A 421 -3.21 -14.62 6.64
N THR A 422 -3.41 -15.24 7.81
CA THR A 422 -4.44 -14.85 8.75
C THR A 422 -3.80 -14.52 10.08
N GLU A 423 -4.04 -13.31 10.56
CA GLU A 423 -3.56 -12.81 11.85
C GLU A 423 -4.71 -12.77 12.84
N TYR A 424 -4.41 -13.13 14.09
CA TYR A 424 -5.36 -13.14 15.19
C TYR A 424 -4.93 -12.14 16.25
N TYR A 425 -5.84 -11.25 16.62
CA TYR A 425 -5.58 -10.19 17.60
C TYR A 425 -6.48 -10.37 18.82
N GLU A 426 -5.87 -10.41 20.00
CA GLU A 426 -6.57 -10.27 21.28
C GLU A 426 -6.52 -8.82 21.74
N SER A 427 -7.50 -8.41 22.55
CA SER A 427 -7.49 -7.11 23.22
C SER A 427 -7.67 -7.26 24.73
N THR A 428 -6.97 -6.42 25.49
CA THR A 428 -7.22 -6.31 26.94
C THR A 428 -8.33 -5.31 27.28
N VAL A 429 -8.92 -4.64 26.27
CA VAL A 429 -10.07 -3.75 26.42
C VAL A 429 -11.33 -4.59 26.68
N PRO A 430 -12.10 -4.33 27.75
CA PRO A 430 -13.34 -5.07 27.98
C PRO A 430 -14.39 -4.79 26.89
N ALA A 431 -14.88 -5.83 26.22
CA ALA A 431 -15.91 -5.68 25.21
C ALA A 431 -17.30 -5.47 25.81
N LEU A 432 -18.20 -4.88 25.02
CA LEU A 432 -19.59 -4.63 25.37
C LEU A 432 -20.47 -5.84 24.98
N THR A 433 -20.14 -7.03 25.46
CA THR A 433 -20.79 -8.30 25.09
C THR A 433 -22.28 -8.41 25.49
N ASP A 434 -22.78 -7.49 26.31
CA ASP A 434 -24.19 -7.44 26.73
C ASP A 434 -25.08 -6.56 25.83
N LYS A 435 -24.56 -6.07 24.70
CA LYS A 435 -25.21 -5.18 23.73
C LYS A 435 -25.61 -5.90 22.45
N HIS A 436 -26.55 -5.30 21.72
CA HIS A 436 -26.92 -5.67 20.37
C HIS A 436 -26.32 -4.63 19.41
N PHE A 437 -25.40 -5.07 18.57
CA PHE A 437 -24.74 -4.22 17.59
C PHE A 437 -25.41 -4.30 16.23
N TYR A 438 -25.52 -3.13 15.60
CA TYR A 438 -25.92 -2.96 14.21
C TYR A 438 -24.85 -2.12 13.53
N VAL A 439 -24.45 -2.48 12.32
CA VAL A 439 -23.49 -1.70 11.53
C VAL A 439 -24.22 -1.10 10.34
N TYR A 440 -24.24 0.23 10.26
CA TYR A 440 -24.88 0.94 9.17
C TYR A 440 -23.86 1.33 8.11
N THR A 441 -24.01 0.75 6.92
CA THR A 441 -23.16 0.98 5.76
C THR A 441 -23.92 1.67 4.63
N SER A 442 -23.19 2.27 3.71
CA SER A 442 -23.73 2.77 2.45
C SER A 442 -22.75 2.49 1.30
N ALA A 443 -23.12 2.86 0.07
CA ALA A 443 -22.17 2.89 -1.03
C ALA A 443 -21.02 3.92 -0.85
N ALA A 444 -21.00 4.73 0.21
CA ALA A 444 -19.85 5.55 0.61
C ALA A 444 -18.94 4.87 1.65
N THR A 445 -19.29 3.68 2.15
CA THR A 445 -18.42 2.86 3.00
C THR A 445 -17.36 2.17 2.13
N PHE A 446 -16.07 2.38 2.40
CA PHE A 446 -14.97 1.91 1.53
C PHE A 446 -13.69 1.58 2.30
N SER A 447 -12.76 0.82 1.68
CA SER A 447 -11.41 0.55 2.18
C SER A 447 -11.40 -0.08 3.60
N ALA A 448 -10.68 0.47 4.58
CA ALA A 448 -10.65 -0.08 5.93
C ALA A 448 -12.06 -0.18 6.59
N ALA A 449 -13.03 0.65 6.19
CA ALA A 449 -14.42 0.51 6.66
C ALA A 449 -15.16 -0.66 6.01
N ASN A 450 -14.78 -1.03 4.78
CA ASN A 450 -15.22 -2.26 4.13
C ASN A 450 -14.64 -3.50 4.85
N LEU A 451 -13.36 -3.45 5.25
CA LEU A 451 -12.75 -4.49 6.11
C LEU A 451 -13.49 -4.63 7.45
N PHE A 452 -13.80 -3.52 8.12
CA PHE A 452 -14.62 -3.53 9.34
C PHE A 452 -15.96 -4.26 9.13
N ALA A 453 -16.70 -3.90 8.08
CA ALA A 453 -17.97 -4.55 7.74
C ALA A 453 -17.79 -6.05 7.46
N SER A 454 -16.72 -6.44 6.77
CA SER A 454 -16.40 -7.85 6.49
C SER A 454 -16.18 -8.64 7.77
N ILE A 455 -15.37 -8.12 8.70
CA ILE A 455 -15.06 -8.80 9.96
C ILE A 455 -16.30 -8.92 10.83
N VAL A 456 -17.13 -7.87 10.92
CA VAL A 456 -18.40 -7.92 11.66
C VAL A 456 -19.31 -9.01 11.11
N ASN A 457 -19.42 -9.13 9.79
CA ASN A 457 -20.20 -10.18 9.14
C ASN A 457 -19.59 -11.58 9.37
N ASP A 458 -18.27 -11.71 9.22
CA ASP A 458 -17.59 -12.99 9.30
C ASP A 458 -17.58 -13.58 10.71
N GLN A 459 -17.42 -12.74 11.71
CA GLN A 459 -17.41 -13.12 13.13
C GLN A 459 -18.79 -12.97 13.81
N GLU A 460 -19.84 -12.64 13.04
CA GLU A 460 -21.22 -12.51 13.53
C GLU A 460 -21.36 -11.52 14.69
N LEU A 461 -20.59 -10.42 14.67
CA LEU A 461 -20.49 -9.44 15.77
C LEU A 461 -21.68 -8.48 15.82
N GLY A 462 -22.43 -8.37 14.74
CA GLY A 462 -23.56 -7.47 14.60
C GLY A 462 -24.27 -7.67 13.27
N MET A 463 -25.45 -7.06 13.13
CA MET A 463 -26.23 -7.10 11.89
C MET A 463 -25.87 -5.91 11.00
N LEU A 464 -25.57 -6.18 9.73
CA LEU A 464 -25.28 -5.15 8.73
C LEU A 464 -26.59 -4.62 8.13
N ILE A 465 -26.76 -3.31 8.12
CA ILE A 465 -27.97 -2.63 7.63
C ILE A 465 -27.60 -1.47 6.71
N GLY A 466 -28.46 -1.13 5.74
CA GLY A 466 -28.22 0.00 4.82
C GLY A 466 -28.01 -0.43 3.37
N GLU A 467 -26.91 -0.02 2.77
CA GLU A 467 -26.51 -0.43 1.42
C GLU A 467 -25.18 -1.19 1.46
N GLN A 468 -24.94 -2.00 0.42
CA GLN A 468 -23.64 -2.65 0.20
C GLN A 468 -22.54 -1.57 0.14
N SER A 469 -21.39 -1.84 0.79
CA SER A 469 -20.20 -0.98 0.71
C SER A 469 -19.60 -0.97 -0.71
N SER A 470 -18.82 0.06 -1.03
CA SER A 470 -18.11 0.15 -2.33
C SER A 470 -16.82 -0.68 -2.39
N GLY A 471 -16.55 -1.51 -1.39
CA GLY A 471 -15.42 -2.43 -1.45
C GLY A 471 -14.07 -1.80 -1.10
N GLY A 472 -13.05 -2.16 -1.87
CA GLY A 472 -11.65 -1.86 -1.57
C GLY A 472 -11.06 -2.89 -0.61
N ALA A 473 -10.31 -3.83 -1.19
CA ALA A 473 -9.62 -4.90 -0.48
C ALA A 473 -8.11 -4.73 -0.48
N ALA A 474 -7.54 -4.00 -1.44
CA ALA A 474 -6.10 -3.85 -1.53
C ALA A 474 -5.58 -2.77 -0.56
N ALA A 475 -4.45 -3.03 0.09
CA ALA A 475 -3.67 -1.92 0.63
C ALA A 475 -3.17 -1.04 -0.53
N ILE A 476 -3.14 0.27 -0.31
CA ILE A 476 -2.63 1.21 -1.32
C ILE A 476 -1.11 1.29 -1.28
N THR A 477 -0.51 1.56 -2.44
CA THR A 477 0.90 1.95 -2.54
C THR A 477 1.04 3.14 -3.48
N TYR A 478 2.11 3.92 -3.31
CA TYR A 478 2.46 5.03 -4.19
C TYR A 478 3.53 4.58 -5.17
N THR A 479 3.33 4.93 -6.45
CA THR A 479 4.22 4.51 -7.52
C THR A 479 4.66 5.71 -8.35
N VAL A 480 5.97 5.93 -8.42
CA VAL A 480 6.58 6.94 -9.29
C VAL A 480 6.76 6.35 -10.69
N LEU A 481 6.03 6.91 -11.66
CA LEU A 481 6.11 6.50 -13.07
C LEU A 481 7.34 7.11 -13.76
N PRO A 482 7.84 6.48 -14.84
CA PRO A 482 9.01 6.98 -15.56
C PRO A 482 8.86 8.44 -16.07
N ASP A 483 7.66 8.89 -16.42
CA ASP A 483 7.40 10.27 -16.85
C ASP A 483 7.29 11.29 -15.70
N GLY A 484 7.42 10.82 -14.46
CA GLY A 484 7.34 11.62 -13.23
C GLY A 484 5.92 11.75 -12.66
N ALA A 485 4.89 11.20 -13.30
CA ALA A 485 3.60 11.10 -12.62
C ALA A 485 3.72 10.20 -11.38
N ILE A 486 2.97 10.51 -10.33
CA ILE A 486 2.82 9.65 -9.16
C ILE A 486 1.38 9.16 -9.14
N ILE A 487 1.21 7.85 -9.08
CA ILE A 487 -0.10 7.22 -8.90
C ILE A 487 -0.18 6.59 -7.52
N VAL A 488 -1.38 6.56 -6.96
CA VAL A 488 -1.74 5.63 -5.90
C VAL A 488 -2.45 4.45 -6.56
N ASN A 489 -2.26 3.24 -6.08
CA ASN A 489 -2.88 2.05 -6.66
C ASN A 489 -2.98 0.88 -5.67
N SER A 490 -3.83 -0.09 -6.02
CA SER A 490 -3.99 -1.37 -5.32
C SER A 490 -2.71 -2.21 -5.37
N SER A 491 -2.12 -2.50 -4.21
CA SER A 491 -0.92 -3.35 -4.06
C SER A 491 -1.28 -4.84 -4.02
N ASN A 492 -0.28 -5.70 -3.90
CA ASN A 492 -0.45 -7.14 -3.75
C ASN A 492 -0.87 -7.60 -2.35
N LEU A 493 -1.16 -6.70 -1.41
CA LEU A 493 -1.75 -7.09 -0.13
C LEU A 493 -3.27 -6.94 -0.25
N LEU A 494 -3.96 -8.06 -0.51
CA LEU A 494 -5.41 -8.09 -0.75
C LEU A 494 -6.15 -8.72 0.42
N PHE A 495 -6.98 -7.96 1.12
CA PHE A 495 -7.83 -8.46 2.20
C PHE A 495 -8.91 -9.41 1.69
N THR A 496 -9.19 -10.43 2.50
CA THR A 496 -10.16 -11.48 2.18
C THR A 496 -11.12 -11.72 3.32
N ASN A 497 -12.30 -12.24 3.01
CA ASN A 497 -13.25 -12.72 4.00
C ASN A 497 -12.82 -14.08 4.58
N LYS A 498 -13.54 -14.62 5.57
CA LYS A 498 -13.26 -15.94 6.19
C LYS A 498 -13.31 -17.14 5.23
N LYS A 499 -13.82 -16.96 4.01
CA LYS A 499 -13.81 -17.99 2.95
C LYS A 499 -12.57 -17.87 2.04
N GLY A 500 -11.74 -16.86 2.26
CA GLY A 500 -10.57 -16.53 1.45
C GLY A 500 -10.92 -15.92 0.09
N GLU A 501 -12.08 -15.27 -0.02
CA GLU A 501 -12.51 -14.49 -1.20
C GLU A 501 -12.14 -13.01 -0.97
N ALA A 502 -11.62 -12.33 -2.00
CA ALA A 502 -11.31 -10.91 -1.92
C ALA A 502 -12.56 -10.08 -1.61
N ILE A 503 -12.42 -9.05 -0.76
CA ILE A 503 -13.54 -8.16 -0.38
C ILE A 503 -13.66 -6.93 -1.28
N GLU A 504 -13.09 -7.00 -2.48
CA GLU A 504 -12.91 -5.87 -3.39
C GLU A 504 -14.25 -5.28 -3.87
N ASP A 505 -15.26 -6.12 -4.08
CA ASP A 505 -16.56 -5.71 -4.62
C ASP A 505 -17.56 -5.23 -3.55
N GLY A 506 -17.14 -5.16 -2.28
CA GLY A 506 -17.97 -4.73 -1.16
C GLY A 506 -18.68 -5.86 -0.40
N ILE A 507 -19.25 -5.48 0.74
CA ILE A 507 -19.90 -6.38 1.69
C ILE A 507 -21.42 -6.14 1.63
N PRO A 508 -22.22 -7.16 1.29
CA PRO A 508 -23.67 -7.05 1.28
C PRO A 508 -24.21 -6.90 2.71
N VAL A 509 -25.34 -6.21 2.85
CA VAL A 509 -26.04 -6.03 4.12
C VAL A 509 -27.08 -7.12 4.38
N ASP A 510 -27.38 -7.38 5.64
CA ASP A 510 -28.46 -8.29 6.05
C ASP A 510 -29.84 -7.67 5.80
N VAL A 511 -29.98 -6.35 6.02
CA VAL A 511 -31.22 -5.59 5.81
C VAL A 511 -30.97 -4.34 4.98
N THR A 512 -31.56 -4.31 3.79
CA THR A 512 -31.39 -3.19 2.86
C THR A 512 -32.27 -1.98 3.21
N TYR A 513 -31.64 -0.81 3.26
CA TYR A 513 -32.28 0.51 3.27
C TYR A 513 -31.60 1.40 2.24
N THR A 514 -32.35 1.88 1.25
CA THR A 514 -31.81 2.64 0.10
C THR A 514 -31.82 4.16 0.30
N GLU A 515 -32.19 4.62 1.50
CA GLU A 515 -32.27 6.04 1.84
C GLU A 515 -31.70 6.24 3.25
N PRO A 516 -31.07 7.40 3.53
CA PRO A 516 -30.56 7.71 4.86
C PRO A 516 -31.61 7.51 5.96
N ILE A 517 -31.26 6.72 6.97
CA ILE A 517 -32.15 6.41 8.09
C ILE A 517 -32.31 7.62 9.01
N HIS A 518 -33.56 7.96 9.33
CA HIS A 518 -33.90 8.86 10.42
C HIS A 518 -34.00 8.06 11.72
N TRP A 519 -32.94 8.06 12.53
CA TRP A 519 -32.84 7.24 13.74
C TRP A 519 -33.91 7.55 14.80
N GLU A 520 -34.58 8.70 14.74
CA GLU A 520 -35.76 9.01 15.56
C GLU A 520 -36.91 8.00 15.34
N GLU A 521 -36.95 7.36 14.17
CA GLU A 521 -37.97 6.38 13.79
C GLU A 521 -37.43 4.93 13.88
N TRP A 522 -36.29 4.70 14.54
CA TRP A 522 -35.63 3.39 14.60
C TRP A 522 -36.56 2.23 15.00
N ARG A 523 -37.49 2.44 15.95
CA ARG A 523 -38.45 1.40 16.37
C ARG A 523 -39.43 0.96 15.28
N ALA A 524 -39.59 1.74 14.21
CA ALA A 524 -40.39 1.38 13.04
C ALA A 524 -39.57 0.57 12.00
N LEU A 525 -38.25 0.61 12.11
CA LEU A 525 -37.36 -0.26 11.37
C LEU A 525 -37.45 -1.61 12.08
N ASN A 526 -37.95 -2.65 11.40
CA ASN A 526 -38.12 -4.00 11.96
C ASN A 526 -36.75 -4.69 12.17
N ILE A 527 -35.84 -4.02 12.87
CA ILE A 527 -34.49 -4.46 13.12
C ILE A 527 -34.49 -5.01 14.56
N GLY A 528 -34.77 -6.31 14.65
CA GLY A 528 -34.81 -7.08 15.90
C GLY A 528 -36.20 -7.19 16.55
N ASP A 529 -36.77 -8.39 16.46
CA ASP A 529 -37.70 -8.99 17.44
C ASP A 529 -37.05 -10.29 17.96
#